data_AF-A0A7J7D9L3-F1
#
_entry.id   AF-A0A7J7D9L3-F1
#
_cell.length_a   1.000
_cell.length_b   1.000
_cell.length_c   1.000
_cell.angle_alpha   90.00
_cell.angle_beta   90.00
_cell.angle_gamma   90.00
#
_symmetry.space_group_name_H-M   'P 1'
#
loop_
_entity.id
_entity.type
_entity.pdbx_description
1 polymer ?
#
loop_
_entity_poly.entity_id
_entity_poly.type
_entity_poly.pdbx_seq_one_letter_code
_entity_poly.pdbx_strand_id
1 'polypeptide(L)'
;MMIVAVALILGVLFGGFILIPRGSQTEVCSNASDNKASKIYSKADVSLHNKRTDCWIIIKDKVYDVTSYVEEHPGGDAILTHAGDDSTEGFFGPQHATRVFDMIDDFYIGNLEQ
;
A
#
# COMPACT_ATOMS: atom_id res chain seq x y z
N MET A 1 -22.92 -54.98 0.13
CA MET A 1 -22.92 -53.56 0.52
C MET A 1 -22.00 -53.44 1.73
N MET A 2 -20.73 -53.10 1.46
CA MET A 2 -20.12 -51.80 1.84
C MET A 2 -19.92 -51.76 3.36
N ILE A 3 -18.73 -51.86 3.96
CA ILE A 3 -17.43 -51.21 3.65
C ILE A 3 -16.34 -52.11 4.29
N VAL A 4 -15.51 -52.79 3.50
CA VAL A 4 -14.11 -52.44 3.14
C VAL A 4 -13.13 -52.50 4.33
N ALA A 5 -12.19 -53.43 4.18
CA ALA A 5 -10.98 -53.63 4.96
C ALA A 5 -9.95 -52.49 4.80
N VAL A 6 -8.73 -52.72 5.31
CA VAL A 6 -7.46 -51.96 5.14
C VAL A 6 -7.10 -51.16 6.39
N ALA A 7 -6.43 -51.75 7.38
CA ALA A 7 -5.01 -52.12 7.45
C ALA A 7 -4.11 -51.00 7.98
N LEU A 8 -3.37 -51.38 9.02
CA LEU A 8 -2.32 -50.68 9.74
C LEU A 8 -1.32 -49.99 8.80
N ILE A 9 -1.01 -48.72 9.07
CA ILE A 9 0.31 -48.16 8.75
C ILE A 9 0.84 -47.49 10.02
N LEU A 10 1.69 -48.23 10.73
CA LEU A 10 2.67 -47.65 11.64
C LEU A 10 3.61 -46.77 10.81
N GLY A 11 3.75 -45.51 11.19
CA GLY A 11 4.71 -44.58 10.62
C GLY A 11 5.36 -43.75 11.71
N VAL A 12 6.28 -44.40 12.44
CA VAL A 12 7.36 -43.74 13.17
C VAL A 12 7.99 -42.70 12.23
N LEU A 13 8.15 -41.46 12.69
CA LEU A 13 9.21 -40.49 12.36
C LEU A 13 8.88 -39.07 12.87
N PHE A 14 8.20 -38.92 14.01
CA PHE A 14 8.26 -37.68 14.81
C PHE A 14 9.54 -37.71 15.65
N GLY A 15 10.67 -37.55 14.97
CA GLY A 15 12.00 -37.66 15.57
C GLY A 15 13.05 -37.09 14.64
N GLY A 16 13.09 -35.75 14.54
CA GLY A 16 13.96 -35.05 13.60
C GLY A 16 13.97 -33.56 13.82
N PHE A 17 14.36 -33.16 15.03
CA PHE A 17 15.13 -31.95 15.35
C PHE A 17 15.40 -31.03 14.14
N ILE A 18 14.59 -29.97 14.03
CA ILE A 18 14.86 -28.80 13.18
C ILE A 18 16.14 -28.15 13.72
N LEU A 19 17.27 -28.51 13.14
CA LEU A 19 18.57 -27.87 13.37
C LEU A 19 18.84 -26.93 12.19
N ILE A 20 18.46 -25.68 12.40
CA ILE A 20 18.79 -24.53 11.56
C ILE A 20 20.31 -24.32 11.62
N PRO A 21 21.07 -24.34 10.50
CA PRO A 21 22.34 -23.65 10.45
C PRO A 21 22.07 -22.19 10.12
N ARG A 22 22.23 -21.36 11.14
CA ARG A 22 22.24 -19.90 11.10
C ARG A 22 23.40 -19.43 10.22
N GLY A 23 23.11 -19.07 8.98
CA GLY A 23 24.07 -18.50 8.03
C GLY A 23 23.73 -17.05 7.71
N SER A 24 24.46 -16.13 8.36
CA SER A 24 24.77 -14.74 7.99
C SER A 24 23.77 -13.99 7.10
N GLN A 25 23.03 -13.05 7.70
CA GLN A 25 22.49 -11.90 6.97
C GLN A 25 23.69 -11.10 6.45
N THR A 26 24.04 -11.33 5.19
CA THR A 26 24.76 -10.32 4.41
C THR A 26 23.71 -9.29 4.04
N GLU A 27 23.87 -8.08 4.56
CA GLU A 27 23.17 -6.90 4.08
C GLU A 27 23.38 -6.78 2.58
N VAL A 28 22.33 -7.09 1.82
CA VAL A 28 22.25 -6.69 0.42
C VAL A 28 21.55 -5.36 0.44
N CYS A 29 22.31 -4.29 0.17
CA CYS A 29 21.77 -3.02 -0.26
C CYS A 29 21.02 -3.24 -1.58
N SER A 30 19.76 -3.66 -1.49
CA SER A 30 18.85 -3.67 -2.62
C SER A 30 18.44 -2.23 -2.88
N ASN A 31 19.28 -1.50 -3.61
CA ASN A 31 18.80 -0.47 -4.53
C ASN A 31 18.00 -1.19 -5.62
N ALA A 32 16.81 -1.65 -5.27
CA ALA A 32 15.81 -2.11 -6.20
C ALA A 32 15.11 -0.85 -6.73
N SER A 33 15.71 -0.29 -7.77
CA SER A 33 14.96 0.52 -8.73
C SER A 33 14.01 -0.44 -9.44
N ASP A 34 12.90 -0.75 -8.78
CA ASP A 34 11.77 -1.43 -9.39
C ASP A 34 11.25 -0.49 -10.47
N ASN A 35 11.52 -0.81 -11.73
CA ASN A 35 10.75 -0.32 -12.86
C ASN A 35 9.33 -0.89 -12.77
N LYS A 36 8.57 -0.51 -11.74
CA LYS A 36 7.12 -0.62 -11.75
C LYS A 36 6.66 0.38 -12.80
N ALA A 37 6.11 -0.13 -13.90
CA ALA A 37 5.26 0.70 -14.73
C ALA A 37 4.17 1.31 -13.82
N SER A 38 4.23 2.62 -13.61
CA SER A 38 3.20 3.32 -12.83
C SER A 38 1.86 3.10 -13.51
N LYS A 39 0.87 2.68 -12.72
CA LYS A 39 -0.51 2.55 -13.19
C LYS A 39 -1.02 3.92 -13.64
N ILE A 40 -1.89 3.93 -14.64
CA ILE A 40 -2.56 5.14 -15.12
C ILE A 40 -4.01 5.07 -14.68
N TYR A 41 -4.54 6.16 -14.14
CA TYR A 41 -5.91 6.30 -13.66
C TYR A 41 -6.60 7.47 -14.36
N SER A 42 -7.89 7.32 -14.65
CA SER A 42 -8.71 8.43 -15.13
C SER A 42 -9.20 9.29 -13.95
N LYS A 43 -9.62 10.53 -14.23
CA LYS A 43 -10.32 11.34 -13.22
C LYS A 43 -11.61 10.66 -12.74
N ALA A 44 -12.29 9.94 -13.63
CA ALA A 44 -13.47 9.18 -13.28
C ALA A 44 -13.16 8.07 -12.28
N ASP A 45 -12.06 7.33 -12.46
CA ASP A 45 -11.62 6.30 -11.52
C ASP A 45 -11.36 6.90 -10.14
N VAL A 46 -10.57 7.98 -10.07
CA VAL A 46 -10.24 8.65 -8.79
C VAL A 46 -11.51 9.17 -8.09
N SER A 47 -12.48 9.70 -8.83
CA SER A 47 -13.72 10.26 -8.27
C SER A 47 -14.58 9.27 -7.48
N LEU A 48 -14.39 7.96 -7.71
CA LEU A 48 -15.09 6.90 -6.97
C LEU A 48 -14.58 6.76 -5.53
N HIS A 49 -13.37 7.23 -5.25
CA HIS A 49 -12.67 7.11 -3.98
C HIS A 49 -12.75 8.43 -3.19
N ASN A 50 -13.97 8.79 -2.79
CA ASN A 50 -14.31 10.09 -2.18
C ASN A 50 -14.86 9.98 -0.74
N LYS A 51 -14.56 8.89 -0.03
CA LYS A 51 -15.08 8.61 1.31
C LYS A 51 -13.94 8.60 2.33
N ARG A 52 -14.27 8.88 3.58
CA ARG A 52 -13.30 8.77 4.70
C ARG A 52 -12.59 7.41 4.77
N THR A 53 -13.29 6.33 4.45
CA THR A 53 -12.75 4.96 4.46
C THR A 53 -12.21 4.50 3.11
N ASP A 54 -12.20 5.38 2.10
CA ASP A 54 -11.77 5.11 0.72
C ASP A 54 -11.53 6.46 0.02
N CYS A 55 -10.35 7.05 0.24
CA CYS A 55 -10.02 8.43 -0.09
C CYS A 55 -8.78 8.49 -0.97
N TRP A 56 -8.96 8.83 -2.24
CA TRP A 56 -7.86 9.14 -3.15
C TRP A 56 -7.83 10.63 -3.44
N ILE A 57 -6.64 11.14 -3.75
CA ILE A 57 -6.44 12.53 -4.14
C ILE A 57 -5.47 12.63 -5.31
N ILE A 58 -5.60 13.70 -6.09
CA ILE A 58 -4.66 14.06 -7.15
C ILE A 58 -3.78 15.21 -6.67
N ILE A 59 -2.46 15.08 -6.87
CA ILE A 59 -1.49 16.17 -6.67
C ILE A 59 -0.54 16.19 -7.87
N LYS A 60 -0.59 17.26 -8.68
CA LYS A 60 0.26 17.43 -9.88
C LYS A 60 0.31 16.18 -10.77
N ASP A 61 -0.86 15.76 -11.27
CA ASP A 61 -1.04 14.61 -12.18
C ASP A 61 -0.58 13.25 -11.62
N LYS A 62 -0.38 13.16 -10.30
CA LYS A 62 -0.13 11.90 -9.59
C LYS A 62 -1.31 11.57 -8.70
N VAL A 63 -1.60 10.28 -8.56
CA VAL A 63 -2.71 9.76 -7.76
C VAL A 63 -2.17 9.09 -6.50
N TYR A 64 -2.78 9.42 -5.37
CA TYR A 64 -2.39 8.95 -4.05
C TYR A 64 -3.59 8.34 -3.33
N ASP A 65 -3.40 7.18 -2.72
CA ASP A 65 -4.35 6.57 -1.81
C ASP A 65 -4.01 6.97 -0.38
N VAL A 66 -4.70 7.98 0.15
CA VAL A 66 -4.46 8.53 1.49
C VAL A 66 -5.40 7.94 2.54
N THR A 67 -6.14 6.88 2.20
CA THR A 67 -7.17 6.27 3.07
C THR A 67 -6.65 5.95 4.47
N SER A 68 -5.46 5.37 4.57
CA SER A 68 -4.85 5.02 5.87
C SER A 68 -4.39 6.23 6.69
N TYR A 69 -4.24 7.40 6.06
CA TYR A 69 -3.72 8.62 6.70
C TYR A 69 -4.82 9.61 7.10
N VAL A 70 -6.06 9.43 6.64
CA VAL A 70 -7.17 10.37 6.89
C VAL A 70 -7.33 10.71 8.38
N GLU A 71 -7.24 9.72 9.27
CA GLU A 71 -7.39 9.91 10.72
C GLU A 71 -6.14 10.48 11.41
N GLU A 72 -4.98 10.37 10.75
CA GLU A 72 -3.69 10.85 11.28
C GLU A 72 -3.36 12.27 10.80
N HIS A 73 -4.11 12.77 9.81
CA HIS A 73 -3.88 14.08 9.22
C HIS A 73 -4.00 15.21 10.26
N PRO A 74 -2.93 15.99 10.54
CA PRO A 74 -2.96 17.04 11.55
C PRO A 74 -3.97 18.16 11.29
N GLY A 75 -4.34 18.38 10.02
CA GLY A 75 -5.40 19.31 9.62
C GLY A 75 -6.82 18.74 9.77
N GLY A 76 -6.97 17.53 10.32
CA GLY A 76 -8.24 16.83 10.48
C GLY A 76 -8.97 16.65 9.16
N ASP A 77 -10.28 16.90 9.18
CA ASP A 77 -11.19 16.72 8.05
C ASP A 77 -10.87 17.58 6.82
N ALA A 78 -9.94 18.54 6.91
CA ALA A 78 -9.49 19.32 5.77
C ALA A 78 -8.99 18.44 4.61
N ILE A 79 -8.41 17.27 4.89
CA ILE A 79 -7.97 16.29 3.87
C ILE A 79 -9.13 15.79 2.99
N LEU A 80 -10.37 15.80 3.50
CA LEU A 80 -11.55 15.31 2.80
C LEU A 80 -12.19 16.36 1.88
N THR A 81 -11.71 17.61 1.91
CA THR A 81 -12.30 18.72 1.13
C THR A 81 -12.33 18.43 -0.37
N HIS A 82 -11.33 17.70 -0.86
CA HIS A 82 -11.16 17.31 -2.27
C HIS A 82 -10.98 15.79 -2.42
N ALA A 83 -11.62 15.00 -1.55
CA ALA A 83 -11.60 13.55 -1.67
C ALA A 83 -12.18 13.11 -3.04
N GLY A 84 -11.42 12.30 -3.77
CA GLY A 84 -11.73 11.89 -5.13
C GLY A 84 -11.41 12.93 -6.21
N ASP A 85 -10.68 14.02 -5.90
CA ASP A 85 -10.39 15.11 -6.83
C ASP A 85 -8.98 15.70 -6.65
N ASP A 86 -8.67 16.75 -7.42
CA ASP A 86 -7.43 17.52 -7.35
C ASP A 86 -7.33 18.32 -6.05
N SER A 87 -6.30 17.97 -5.27
CA SER A 87 -5.96 18.60 -3.99
C SER A 87 -4.68 19.43 -4.08
N THR A 88 -4.16 19.71 -5.29
CA THR A 88 -2.85 20.35 -5.51
C THR A 88 -2.75 21.70 -4.79
N GLU A 89 -3.74 22.58 -4.95
CA GLU A 89 -3.73 23.89 -4.31
C GLU A 89 -3.77 23.79 -2.78
N GLY A 90 -4.63 22.92 -2.24
CA GLY A 90 -4.71 22.67 -0.79
C GLY A 90 -3.43 22.05 -0.23
N PHE A 91 -2.79 21.16 -0.97
CA PHE A 91 -1.55 20.49 -0.57
C PHE A 91 -0.36 21.46 -0.53
N PHE A 92 -0.23 22.35 -1.51
CA PHE A 92 0.86 23.36 -1.54
C PHE A 92 0.53 24.65 -0.79
N GLY A 93 -0.61 24.72 -0.08
CA GLY A 93 -0.99 25.87 0.73
C GLY A 93 -0.09 26.10 1.95
N PRO A 94 -0.20 27.27 2.60
CA PRO A 94 0.67 27.68 3.71
C PRO A 94 0.54 26.81 4.98
N GLN A 95 -0.46 25.93 5.06
CA GLN A 95 -0.66 25.00 6.16
C GLN A 95 0.37 23.85 6.20
N HIS A 96 1.03 23.54 5.08
CA HIS A 96 2.02 22.46 5.00
C HIS A 96 3.45 23.03 4.95
N ALA A 97 4.31 22.54 5.83
CA ALA A 97 5.75 22.82 5.75
C ALA A 97 6.37 22.06 4.57
N THR A 98 7.44 22.58 3.96
CA THR A 98 8.11 21.97 2.79
C THR A 98 8.55 20.53 3.00
N ARG A 99 8.85 20.12 4.25
CA ARG A 99 9.23 18.73 4.59
C ARG A 99 8.08 17.71 4.52
N VAL A 100 6.83 18.15 4.38
CA VAL A 100 5.67 17.24 4.25
C VAL A 100 5.69 16.51 2.90
N PHE A 101 6.39 17.06 1.91
CA PHE A 101 6.46 16.52 0.56
C PHE A 101 7.18 15.18 0.44
N ASP A 102 7.96 14.78 1.46
CA ASP A 102 8.64 13.48 1.45
C ASP A 102 7.73 12.33 1.92
N MET A 103 6.68 12.63 2.70
CA MET A 103 5.77 11.59 3.23
C MET A 103 4.68 11.17 2.24
N ILE A 104 4.35 12.03 1.27
CA ILE A 104 3.24 11.75 0.34
C ILE A 104 3.58 10.60 -0.62
N ASP A 105 4.86 10.37 -0.88
CA ASP A 105 5.34 9.33 -1.79
C ASP A 105 4.98 7.91 -1.32
N ASP A 106 4.82 7.70 0.00
CA ASP A 106 4.36 6.41 0.57
C ASP A 106 2.93 6.04 0.15
N PHE A 107 2.13 7.04 -0.23
CA PHE A 107 0.73 6.88 -0.66
C PHE A 107 0.57 6.83 -2.18
N TYR A 108 1.68 6.94 -2.95
CA TYR A 108 1.62 6.99 -4.41
C TYR A 108 1.18 5.65 -5.02
N ILE A 109 0.15 5.69 -5.86
CA ILE A 109 -0.39 4.49 -6.53
C ILE A 109 -0.26 4.53 -8.07
N GLY A 110 -0.06 5.71 -8.66
CA GLY A 110 0.09 5.85 -10.11
C GLY A 110 -0.04 7.29 -10.61
N ASN A 111 -0.08 7.45 -11.92
CA ASN A 111 -0.25 8.74 -12.58
C ASN A 111 -1.70 8.92 -13.06
N LEU A 112 -2.10 10.18 -13.20
CA LEU A 112 -3.33 10.56 -13.88
C LEU A 112 -3.13 10.50 -15.39
N GLU A 113 -4.18 10.10 -16.12
CA GLU A 113 -4.22 10.28 -17.57
C GLU A 113 -4.12 11.77 -17.95
N GLN A 114 -3.36 12.08 -19.01
CA GLN A 114 -3.18 13.44 -19.54
C GLN A 114 -4.10 13.71 -20.73
#